data_AF-A0A7W0PHQ3-F1
#
_entry.id   AF-A0A7W0PHQ3-F1
#
_cell.length_a   1.000
_cell.length_b   1.000
_cell.length_c   1.000
_cell.angle_alpha   90.00
_cell.angle_beta   90.00
_cell.angle_gamma   90.00
#
_symmetry.space_group_name_H-M   'P 1'
#
loop_
_entity.id
_entity.type
_entity.pdbx_description
1 polymer ?
#
loop_
_entity_poly.entity_id
_entity_poly.type
_entity_poly.pdbx_seq_one_letter_code
_entity_poly.pdbx_strand_id
1 'polypeptide(L)' 'MDFNKLTLKSQEAVAAAQELARRAGNPELTPDHLTVALLDQELPRTLVDRVGYGAA' A
#
# COMPACT_ATOMS: atom_id res chain seq x y z
N MET A 1 3.06 15.00 -6.75
CA MET A 1 2.76 14.85 -5.30
C MET A 1 3.96 15.35 -4.53
N ASP A 2 3.76 16.08 -3.43
CA ASP A 2 4.86 16.47 -2.53
C ASP A 2 5.05 15.35 -1.48
N PHE A 3 6.06 14.52 -1.69
CA PHE A 3 6.35 13.37 -0.82
C PHE A 3 6.76 13.77 0.59
N ASN A 4 7.28 14.99 0.78
CA ASN A 4 7.69 15.47 2.11
C ASN A 4 6.50 15.76 3.04
N LYS A 5 5.29 15.82 2.50
CA LYS A 5 4.05 15.97 3.29
C LYS A 5 3.49 14.63 3.78
N LEU A 6 4.04 13.52 3.30
CA LEU A 6 3.62 12.19 3.73
C LEU A 6 4.37 11.78 4.99
N THR A 7 3.71 11.02 5.85
CA THR A 7 4.39 10.33 6.95
C THR A 7 5.40 9.32 6.38
N LEU A 8 6.40 8.93 7.19
CA LEU A 8 7.39 7.92 6.78
C LEU A 8 6.73 6.62 6.30
N LYS A 9 5.74 6.12 7.03
CA LYS A 9 5.01 4.88 6.68
C LYS A 9 4.22 4.99 5.38
N SER A 10 3.68 6.17 5.10
CA SER A 10 3.02 6.46 3.82
C SER A 10 4.02 6.50 2.67
N GLN A 11 5.22 7.06 2.87
CA GLN A 11 6.28 7.06 1.85
C GLN A 11 6.75 5.63 1.55
N GLU A 12 6.95 4.81 2.59
CA GLU A 12 7.29 3.39 2.47
C GLU A 12 6.22 2.62 1.66
N ALA A 13 4.93 2.86 1.92
CA ALA A 13 3.83 2.23 1.17
C ALA A 13 3.88 2.57 -0.32
N VAL A 14 4.12 3.83 -0.67
CA VAL A 14 4.20 4.25 -2.08
C VAL A 14 5.42 3.62 -2.77
N ALA A 15 6.57 3.55 -2.10
CA ALA A 15 7.75 2.89 -2.64
C ALA A 15 7.51 1.38 -2.86
N ALA A 16 6.86 0.70 -1.90
CA ALA A 16 6.50 -0.71 -2.04
C ALA A 16 5.48 -0.94 -3.17
N ALA A 17 4.51 -0.05 -3.35
CA ALA A 17 3.54 -0.11 -4.43
C ALA A 17 4.20 0.03 -5.82
N GLN A 18 5.17 0.93 -5.95
CA GLN A 18 5.97 1.09 -7.17
C GLN A 18 6.77 -0.17 -7.50
N GLU A 19 7.41 -0.77 -6.48
CA GLU A 19 8.15 -2.01 -6.66
C GLU A 19 7.22 -3.19 -7.02
N LEU A 20 6.03 -3.25 -6.43
CA LEU A 20 5.01 -4.24 -6.75
C LEU A 20 4.57 -4.14 -8.21
N ALA A 21 4.21 -2.93 -8.68
CA ALA A 21 3.84 -2.70 -10.08
C ALA A 21 4.97 -3.12 -11.03
N ARG A 22 6.22 -2.72 -10.73
CA ARG A 22 7.40 -3.06 -11.52
C ARG A 22 7.62 -4.57 -11.60
N ARG A 23 7.54 -5.28 -10.47
CA ARG A 23 7.71 -6.75 -10.41
C ARG A 23 6.60 -7.50 -11.15
N ALA A 24 5.38 -6.97 -11.10
CA ALA A 24 4.24 -7.53 -11.80
C ALA A 24 4.24 -7.24 -13.32
N GLY A 25 5.19 -6.44 -13.81
CA GLY A 25 5.23 -6.02 -15.21
C GLY A 25 4.12 -5.02 -15.57
N ASN A 26 3.50 -4.39 -14.58
CA ASN A 26 2.46 -3.41 -14.78
C ASN A 26 3.11 -2.04 -15.11
N PRO A 27 2.84 -1.46 -16.29
CA PRO A 27 3.48 -0.22 -16.72
C PRO A 27 3.00 1.01 -15.94
N GLU A 28 1.84 0.90 -15.28
CA GLU A 28 1.22 1.97 -14.50
C GLU A 28 1.11 1.57 -13.03
N LEU A 29 1.46 2.52 -12.15
CA LEU A 29 1.15 2.43 -10.73
C LEU A 29 -0.33 2.77 -10.53
N THR A 30 -1.14 1.77 -10.21
CA THR A 30 -2.57 1.95 -9.90
C THR A 30 -2.83 1.95 -8.39
N PRO A 31 -4.01 2.44 -7.93
CA PRO A 31 -4.42 2.34 -6.52
C PRO A 31 -4.41 0.92 -5.96
N ASP A 32 -4.67 -0.12 -6.77
CA ASP A 32 -4.63 -1.52 -6.34
C ASP A 32 -3.26 -1.90 -5.77
N HIS A 33 -2.18 -1.48 -6.42
CA HIS A 33 -0.81 -1.72 -5.94
C HIS A 33 -0.56 -1.04 -4.60
N LEU A 34 -1.06 0.18 -4.44
CA LEU A 34 -0.95 0.92 -3.19
C LEU A 34 -1.77 0.26 -2.09
N THR A 35 -2.98 -0.21 -2.40
CA THR A 35 -3.82 -0.95 -1.45
C THR A 35 -3.11 -2.20 -0.96
N VAL A 36 -2.53 -3.01 -1.84
CA VAL A 36 -1.75 -4.19 -1.45
C VAL A 36 -0.57 -3.80 -0.56
N ALA A 37 0.22 -2.79 -0.97
CA ALA A 37 1.36 -2.32 -0.18
C ALA A 37 0.98 -1.73 1.19
N LEU A 38 -0.20 -1.11 1.30
CA LEU A 38 -0.75 -0.64 2.59
C LEU A 38 -1.16 -1.84 3.47
N LEU A 39 -1.74 -2.88 2.88
CA LEU A 39 -2.12 -4.11 3.58
C LEU A 39 -0.92 -4.99 3.98
N ASP A 40 0.31 -4.66 3.58
CA ASP A 40 1.50 -5.24 4.19
C ASP A 40 1.88 -4.58 5.52
N GLN A 41 1.25 -3.45 5.87
CA GLN A 41 1.45 -2.75 7.14
C GLN A 41 0.41 -3.14 8.19
N GLU A 42 0.79 -3.10 9.46
CA GLU A 42 -0.04 -3.53 10.59
C GLU A 42 -1.33 -2.70 10.74
N LEU A 43 -1.24 -1.37 10.66
CA LEU A 43 -2.39 -0.50 10.90
C LEU A 43 -3.50 -0.67 9.84
N PRO A 44 -3.23 -0.57 8.52
CA PRO A 44 -4.26 -0.81 7.51
C PRO A 44 -4.87 -2.22 7.58
N ARG A 45 -4.07 -3.26 7.81
CA ARG A 45 -4.57 -4.62 8.06
C ARG A 45 -5.56 -4.66 9.22
N THR A 46 -5.16 -4.12 10.37
CA THR A 46 -6.00 -4.12 11.58
C THR A 46 -7.32 -3.39 11.34
N LEU A 47 -7.32 -2.31 10.55
CA LEU A 47 -8.54 -1.59 10.21
C LEU A 47 -9.49 -2.45 9.36
N VAL A 48 -8.96 -3.13 8.33
CA VAL A 48 -9.73 -4.04 7.47
C VAL A 48 -10.28 -5.24 8.26
N ASP A 49 -9.49 -5.81 9.16
CA ASP A 49 -9.93 -6.88 10.05
C ASP A 49 -11.09 -6.41 10.94
N ARG A 50 -10.95 -5.21 11.54
CA ARG A 50 -11.96 -4.63 12.44
C ARG A 50 -13.29 -4.34 11.75
N VAL A 51 -13.29 -4.04 10.46
CA VAL A 51 -14.51 -3.82 9.67
C VAL A 51 -15.07 -5.11 9.06
N GLY A 52 -14.50 -6.28 9.40
CA GLY A 52 -15.03 -7.60 9.03
C GLY A 52 -14.55 -8.13 7.68
N TYR A 53 -13.49 -7.55 7.11
CA TYR A 53 -12.93 -7.95 5.81
C TYR A 53 -11.55 -8.62 5.94
N GLY A 54 -11.15 -9.03 7.15
CA GLY A 54 -9.88 -9.70 7.39
C GLY A 54 -9.81 -11.09 6.76
N ALA A 55 -8.69 -11.41 6.12
CA ALA A 55 -8.39 -12.79 5.75
C ALA A 55 -8.17 -13.58 7.06
N ALA A 56 -8.96 -14.63 7.25
CA ALA A 56 -8.75 -15.62 8.31
C ALA A 56 -7.36 -16.28 8.20
#